data_AF-A0A926ABL4-F1
#
_entry.id   AF-A0A926ABL4-F1
#
_cell.length_a   1.000
_cell.length_b   1.000
_cell.length_c   1.000
_cell.angle_alpha   90.00
_cell.angle_beta   90.00
_cell.angle_gamma   90.00
#
_symmetry.space_group_name_H-M   'P 1'
#
loop_
_entity.id
_entity.type
_entity.pdbx_description
1 polymer ?
#
loop_
_entity_poly.entity_id
_entity_poly.type
_entity_poly.pdbx_seq_one_letter_code
_entity_poly.pdbx_strand_id
1 'polypeptide(L)'
;MQINSFYPVLMSDKIAATRDFYVQHFGFQIVFEADWYVSLKSADGRYELAVVAYQHATVVAEYQKPVAGLLLNFEVDNADAEYERL
;
A
#
# COMPACT_ATOMS: atom_id res chain seq x y z
N MET A 1 -20.64 1.23 -16.76
CA MET A 1 -20.29 1.35 -15.33
C MET A 1 -19.26 2.45 -15.20
N GLN A 2 -19.43 3.40 -14.28
CA GLN A 2 -18.44 4.43 -13.99
C GLN A 2 -17.52 3.94 -12.86
N ILE A 3 -16.23 3.81 -13.12
CA ILE A 3 -15.22 3.46 -12.10
C ILE A 3 -14.55 4.76 -11.67
N ASN A 4 -14.59 5.07 -10.37
CA ASN A 4 -14.00 6.31 -9.82
C ASN A 4 -12.60 6.10 -9.23
N SER A 5 -12.27 4.87 -8.82
CA SER A 5 -10.93 4.47 -8.34
C SER A 5 -10.75 2.96 -8.45
N PHE A 6 -9.48 2.53 -8.51
CA PHE A 6 -9.09 1.13 -8.47
C PHE A 6 -7.65 1.06 -7.93
N TYR A 7 -7.44 0.26 -6.87
CA TYR A 7 -6.15 0.14 -6.21
C TYR A 7 -6.03 -1.17 -5.45
N PRO A 8 -4.79 -1.67 -5.23
CA PRO A 8 -4.56 -2.87 -4.44
C PRO A 8 -4.65 -2.58 -2.93
N VAL A 9 -5.10 -3.60 -2.19
CA VAL A 9 -5.04 -3.64 -0.72
C VAL A 9 -4.12 -4.79 -0.31
N LEU A 10 -3.01 -4.48 0.34
CA LEU A 10 -2.02 -5.45 0.80
C LEU A 10 -2.42 -6.02 2.16
N MET A 11 -2.41 -7.34 2.28
CA MET A 11 -2.66 -8.03 3.54
C MET A 11 -1.34 -8.24 4.31
N SER A 12 -1.18 -7.66 5.50
CA SER A 12 0.07 -7.67 6.28
C SER A 12 -0.23 -7.72 7.79
N ASP A 13 0.64 -8.27 8.63
CA ASP A 13 0.59 -8.13 10.10
C ASP A 13 1.41 -6.94 10.62
N LYS A 14 2.12 -6.24 9.73
CA LYS A 14 3.02 -5.13 10.08
C LYS A 14 2.50 -3.79 9.58
N ILE A 15 1.29 -3.41 9.98
CA ILE A 15 0.58 -2.22 9.45
C ILE A 15 1.43 -0.95 9.49
N ALA A 16 1.88 -0.54 10.68
CA ALA A 16 2.66 0.67 10.86
C ALA A 16 4.00 0.63 10.09
N ALA A 17 4.71 -0.50 10.13
CA ALA A 17 5.98 -0.63 9.42
C ALA A 17 5.81 -0.62 7.88
N THR A 18 4.73 -1.23 7.36
CA THR A 18 4.41 -1.17 5.92
C THR A 18 3.99 0.25 5.52
N ARG A 19 3.19 0.94 6.33
CA ARG A 19 2.87 2.38 6.15
C ARG A 19 4.17 3.19 6.05
N ASP A 20 5.02 3.10 7.06
CA ASP A 20 6.25 3.89 7.17
C ASP A 20 7.17 3.65 5.98
N PHE A 21 7.28 2.40 5.52
CA PHE A 21 8.04 2.05 4.33
C PHE A 21 7.57 2.82 3.09
N TYR A 22 6.26 2.79 2.77
CA TYR A 22 5.75 3.48 1.59
C TYR A 22 5.74 5.01 1.73
N VAL A 23 5.55 5.54 2.94
CA VAL A 23 5.64 6.97 3.20
C VAL A 23 7.08 7.46 3.03
N GLN A 24 8.04 6.80 3.69
CA GLN A 24 9.44 7.23 3.72
C GLN A 24 10.14 7.02 2.37
N HIS A 25 9.95 5.85 1.75
CA HIS A 25 10.73 5.48 0.58
C HIS A 25 10.03 5.81 -0.75
N PHE A 26 8.70 5.89 -0.78
CA PHE A 26 7.94 6.11 -2.02
C PHE A 26 7.13 7.42 -2.00
N GLY A 27 7.22 8.22 -0.93
CA GLY A 27 6.56 9.53 -0.85
C GLY A 27 5.04 9.47 -0.80
N PHE A 28 4.45 8.31 -0.45
CA PHE A 28 3.02 8.23 -0.19
C PHE A 28 2.62 9.06 1.03
N GLN A 29 1.37 9.50 1.06
CA GLN A 29 0.77 10.25 2.15
C GLN A 29 -0.38 9.44 2.75
N ILE A 30 -0.56 9.55 4.06
CA ILE A 30 -1.65 8.89 4.79
C ILE A 30 -2.96 9.64 4.52
N VAL A 31 -3.95 8.95 3.97
CA VAL A 31 -5.32 9.46 3.80
C VAL A 31 -6.18 9.10 5.00
N PHE A 32 -6.02 7.89 5.51
CA PHE A 32 -6.71 7.37 6.67
C PHE A 32 -5.84 6.33 7.38
N GLU A 33 -5.88 6.29 8.70
CA GLU A 33 -5.15 5.32 9.50
C GLU A 33 -5.96 4.82 10.70
N ALA A 34 -5.89 3.50 10.90
CA ALA A 34 -6.29 2.76 12.08
C ALA A 34 -5.19 1.72 12.40
N ASP A 35 -5.28 1.09 13.57
CA ASP A 35 -4.39 0.01 14.00
C ASP A 35 -4.37 -1.20 13.06
N TRP A 36 -5.50 -1.49 12.41
CA TRP A 36 -5.66 -2.64 11.51
C TRP A 36 -5.72 -2.26 10.02
N TYR A 37 -5.72 -0.97 9.66
CA TYR A 37 -5.85 -0.53 8.26
C TYR A 37 -5.23 0.84 8.02
N VAL A 38 -4.58 1.00 6.87
CA VAL A 38 -4.11 2.29 6.38
C VAL A 38 -4.42 2.44 4.91
N SER A 39 -4.89 3.63 4.52
CA SER A 39 -5.04 4.05 3.13
C SER A 39 -4.00 5.12 2.83
N LEU A 40 -3.29 4.91 1.74
CA LEU A 40 -2.21 5.76 1.25
C LEU A 40 -2.54 6.29 -0.13
N LYS A 41 -2.06 7.49 -0.42
CA LYS A 41 -2.17 8.12 -1.73
C LYS A 41 -0.86 8.81 -2.11
N SER A 42 -0.48 8.77 -3.39
CA SER A 42 0.69 9.50 -3.87
C SER A 42 0.50 11.01 -3.65
N ALA A 43 1.60 11.75 -3.53
CA ALA A 43 1.54 13.19 -3.28
C ALA A 43 0.73 13.99 -4.32
N ASP A 44 0.68 13.50 -5.56
CA ASP A 44 -0.11 14.09 -6.66
C ASP A 44 -1.56 13.58 -6.72
N GLY A 45 -1.96 12.69 -5.82
CA GLY A 45 -3.31 12.16 -5.75
C GLY A 45 -3.66 11.12 -6.83
N ARG A 46 -2.72 10.67 -7.65
CA ARG A 46 -3.02 9.77 -8.79
C ARG A 46 -3.04 8.29 -8.43
N TYR A 47 -2.22 7.87 -7.48
CA TYR A 47 -2.03 6.47 -7.14
C TYR A 47 -2.47 6.21 -5.70
N GLU A 48 -3.15 5.09 -5.49
CA GLU A 48 -3.64 4.68 -4.18
C GLU A 48 -3.09 3.28 -3.85
N LEU A 49 -2.83 3.07 -2.56
CA LEU A 49 -2.39 1.80 -2.00
C LEU A 49 -2.99 1.69 -0.59
N ALA A 50 -3.48 0.53 -0.21
CA ALA A 50 -3.90 0.31 1.17
C ALA A 50 -3.22 -0.91 1.76
N VAL A 51 -3.18 -0.97 3.08
CA VAL A 51 -2.70 -2.12 3.84
C VAL A 51 -3.74 -2.47 4.90
N VAL A 52 -4.04 -3.76 5.04
CA VAL A 52 -5.01 -4.29 6.01
C VAL A 52 -4.39 -5.41 6.82
N ALA A 53 -4.76 -5.50 8.09
CA ALA A 53 -4.40 -6.61 8.95
C ALA A 53 -5.07 -7.88 8.44
N TYR A 54 -4.27 -8.84 7.96
CA TYR A 54 -4.81 -10.02 7.30
C TYR A 54 -5.66 -10.90 8.22
N GLN A 55 -5.46 -10.82 9.54
CA GLN A 55 -6.22 -11.55 10.56
C GLN A 55 -7.47 -10.78 11.04
N HIS A 56 -7.72 -9.57 10.54
CA HIS A 56 -8.84 -8.76 11.00
C HIS A 56 -10.18 -9.42 10.65
N ALA A 57 -11.17 -9.29 11.54
CA ALA A 57 -12.46 -9.96 11.42
C ALA A 57 -13.29 -9.56 10.18
N THR A 58 -12.93 -8.45 9.53
CA THR A 58 -13.55 -8.02 8.26
C THR A 58 -12.99 -8.75 7.04
N VAL A 59 -11.84 -9.40 7.16
CA VAL A 59 -11.28 -10.27 6.11
C VAL A 59 -11.92 -11.64 6.25
N VAL A 60 -12.45 -12.16 5.14
CA VAL A 60 -13.06 -13.49 5.06
C VAL A 60 -12.05 -14.55 5.52
N ALA A 61 -12.46 -15.41 6.45
CA ALA A 61 -11.59 -16.31 7.21
C ALA A 61 -10.67 -17.17 6.31
N GLU A 62 -11.19 -17.67 5.20
CA GLU A 62 -10.46 -18.51 4.23
C GLU A 62 -9.31 -17.78 3.53
N TYR A 63 -9.35 -16.45 3.50
CA TYR A 63 -8.39 -15.58 2.83
C TYR A 63 -7.49 -14.80 3.79
N GLN A 64 -7.56 -15.06 5.10
CA GLN A 64 -6.69 -14.44 6.11
C GLN A 64 -5.25 -14.93 5.99
N LYS A 65 -4.56 -14.50 4.94
CA LYS A 65 -3.19 -14.84 4.62
C LYS A 65 -2.43 -13.57 4.25
N PRO A 66 -1.15 -13.44 4.65
CA PRO A 66 -0.34 -12.31 4.21
C PRO A 66 -0.19 -12.34 2.68
N VAL A 67 -0.02 -11.16 2.09
CA VAL A 67 0.19 -11.01 0.65
C VAL A 67 1.45 -11.76 0.21
N ALA A 68 1.36 -12.47 -0.92
CA ALA A 68 2.48 -13.18 -1.53
C ALA A 68 2.30 -13.23 -3.05
N GLY A 69 3.42 -13.28 -3.79
CA GLY A 69 3.39 -13.39 -5.26
C GLY A 69 2.84 -12.15 -5.98
N LEU A 70 2.93 -10.97 -5.38
CA LEU A 70 2.49 -9.70 -5.96
C LEU A 70 3.70 -8.85 -6.37
N LEU A 71 3.61 -8.23 -7.55
CA LEU A 71 4.50 -7.17 -7.99
C LEU A 71 3.72 -5.87 -8.07
N LEU A 72 4.30 -4.79 -7.53
CA LEU A 72 3.83 -3.43 -7.71
C LEU A 72 4.88 -2.71 -8.56
N ASN A 73 4.51 -2.33 -9.78
CA ASN A 73 5.42 -1.63 -10.68
C ASN A 73 5.26 -0.12 -10.51
N PHE A 74 6.39 0.57 -10.36
CA PHE A 74 6.47 2.03 -10.30
C PHE A 74 7.34 2.51 -11.47
N GLU A 75 6.74 3.24 -12.40
CA GLU A 75 7.49 3.91 -13.46
C GLU A 75 7.93 5.28 -12.95
N VAL A 76 9.22 5.56 -13.09
CA VAL A 76 9.86 6.80 -12.63
C VAL A 76 10.75 7.35 -13.74
N ASP A 77 10.95 8.66 -13.77
CA ASP A 77 11.74 9.32 -14.81
C ASP A 77 13.22 8.90 -14.80
N ASN A 78 13.76 8.54 -13.62
CA ASN A 78 15.15 8.12 -13.45
C ASN A 78 15.28 6.99 -12.43
N ALA A 79 15.26 5.75 -12.91
CA ALA A 79 15.37 4.56 -12.05
C ALA A 79 16.75 4.43 -11.39
N ASP A 80 17.83 4.86 -12.05
CA ASP A 80 19.18 4.81 -11.49
C ASP A 80 19.32 5.72 -10.26
N ALA A 81 18.75 6.92 -10.31
CA ALA A 81 18.74 7.83 -9.17
C ALA A 81 17.96 7.28 -7.97
N GLU A 82 16.83 6.62 -8.22
CA GLU A 82 16.05 5.97 -7.16
C GLU A 82 16.76 4.73 -6.58
N TYR A 83 17.51 3.99 -7.41
CA TYR A 83 18.34 2.88 -6.96
C TYR A 83 19.44 3.33 -5.99
N GLU A 84 20.14 4.43 -6.28
CA GLU A 84 21.19 4.96 -5.39
C GLU A 84 20.64 5.55 -4.08
N ARG A 85 19.37 5.98 -4.05
CA ARG A 85 18.74 6.60 -2.88
C ARG A 85 18.24 5.57 -1.85
N LEU A 86 17.86 4.36 -2.29
CA LEU A 86 17.20 3.33 -1.48
C LEU A 86 18.19 2.38 -0.80
#